data_AF-A0AA36HCV9-F1
#
_entry.id   AF-A0AA36HCV9-F1
#
_cell.length_a   1.000
_cell.length_b   1.000
_cell.length_c   1.000
_cell.angle_alpha   90.00
_cell.angle_beta   90.00
_cell.angle_gamma   90.00
#
_symmetry.space_group_name_H-M   'P 1'
#
loop_
_entity.id
_entity.type
_entity.pdbx_description
1 polymer ?
#
loop_
_entity_poly.entity_id
_entity_poly.type
_entity_poly.pdbx_seq_one_letter_code
_entity_poly.pdbx_strand_id
1 'polypeptide(L)'
;MISRQMKGVVDGGIDVPHSETRFFGYDSENKKYNAEAHRDRIFGKHVADYMTKLKKEDPEAYNRQFSQFIANGVEPEHLEKMYKNAHEAIRRNPDHITNPKKPIAKPKDYHNYKIGLSERKKRIEEKKQLLLLLKEQQNTYSP
;
A
#
# COMPACT_ATOMS: atom_id res chain seq x y z
N MET A 1 9.78 10.20 6.17
CA MET A 1 9.37 8.89 6.71
C MET A 1 10.51 8.24 7.49
N ILE A 2 11.73 8.18 6.96
CA ILE A 2 12.93 7.52 7.52
C ILE A 2 13.25 7.86 9.00
N SER A 3 13.05 9.10 9.47
CA SER A 3 13.49 9.52 10.80
C SER A 3 12.75 8.87 11.98
N ARG A 4 11.47 8.48 11.81
CA ARG A 4 10.72 7.78 12.87
C ARG A 4 11.20 6.34 13.06
N GLN A 5 11.53 5.65 11.97
CA GLN A 5 12.10 4.31 12.04
C GLN A 5 13.47 4.33 12.72
N MET A 6 14.32 5.31 12.38
CA MET A 6 15.61 5.48 13.03
C MET A 6 15.48 5.69 14.55
N LYS A 7 14.55 6.56 14.98
CA LYS A 7 14.31 6.76 16.41
C LYS A 7 13.85 5.46 17.09
N GLY A 8 12.97 4.68 16.44
CA GLY A 8 12.55 3.38 16.95
C GLY A 8 13.69 2.35 17.05
N VAL A 9 14.65 2.35 16.13
CA VAL A 9 15.84 1.49 16.15
C VAL A 9 16.76 1.87 17.31
N VAL A 10 16.99 3.17 17.51
CA VAL A 10 17.79 3.70 18.63
C VAL A 10 17.11 3.39 19.97
N ASP A 11 15.80 3.60 20.08
CA ASP A 11 15.02 3.27 21.29
C ASP A 11 14.90 1.75 21.52
N GLY A 12 15.18 0.94 20.50
CA GLY A 12 15.31 -0.52 20.57
C GLY A 12 16.69 -0.99 21.04
N GLY A 13 17.63 -0.08 21.31
CA GLY A 13 18.96 -0.39 21.85
C GLY A 13 20.07 -0.54 20.80
N ILE A 14 19.79 -0.25 19.53
CA ILE A 14 20.82 -0.26 18.48
C ILE A 14 21.43 1.14 18.38
N ASP A 15 22.74 1.24 18.58
CA ASP A 15 23.45 2.49 18.41
C ASP A 15 23.60 2.83 16.92
N VAL A 16 23.00 3.95 16.51
CA VAL A 16 23.04 4.43 15.13
C VAL A 16 23.44 5.90 15.14
N PRO A 17 24.50 6.30 14.41
CA PRO A 17 24.89 7.70 14.34
C PRO A 17 23.77 8.50 13.65
N HIS A 18 23.23 9.49 14.35
CA HIS A 18 22.15 10.34 13.87
C HIS A 18 22.25 11.76 14.40
N SER A 19 21.52 12.69 13.78
CA SER A 19 21.36 14.07 14.25
C SER A 19 19.89 14.38 14.50
N GLU A 20 19.62 15.26 15.46
CA GLU A 20 18.25 15.65 15.85
C GLU A 20 17.55 16.54 14.80
N THR A 21 18.33 17.09 13.85
CA THR A 21 17.85 18.01 12.80
C THR A 21 16.75 17.43 11.89
N ARG A 22 16.65 16.10 11.82
CA ARG A 22 15.66 15.39 10.98
C ARG A 22 14.51 14.80 11.79
N PHE A 23 14.50 15.00 13.11
CA PHE A 23 13.40 14.59 13.95
C PHE A 23 12.25 15.61 13.95
N PHE A 24 11.05 15.10 14.19
CA PHE A 24 9.87 15.95 14.29
C PHE A 24 9.99 16.82 15.55
N GLY A 25 9.59 18.09 15.46
CA GLY A 25 9.77 19.04 16.56
C GLY A 25 11.13 19.72 16.60
N TYR A 26 12.02 19.49 15.63
CA TYR A 26 13.20 20.32 15.42
C TYR A 26 12.81 21.63 14.74
N ASP A 27 13.17 22.74 15.36
CA ASP A 27 13.03 24.08 14.81
C ASP A 27 14.33 24.52 14.13
N SER A 28 14.29 24.77 12.82
CA SER A 28 15.45 25.19 12.04
C SER A 28 15.95 26.59 12.40
N GLU A 29 15.07 27.47 12.88
CA GLU A 29 15.41 28.85 13.20
C GLU A 29 16.13 28.93 14.54
N ASN A 30 15.52 28.33 15.57
CA ASN A 30 16.08 28.32 16.92
C ASN A 30 17.11 27.21 17.15
N LYS A 31 17.28 26.28 16.20
CA LYS A 31 18.11 25.07 16.32
C LYS A 31 17.81 24.26 17.59
N LYS A 32 16.55 24.26 18.02
CA LYS A 32 16.08 23.60 19.23
C LYS A 32 15.19 22.43 18.86
N TYR A 33 15.38 21.31 19.56
CA TYR A 33 14.58 20.12 19.39
C TYR A 33 13.56 19.99 20.54
N ASN A 34 12.28 19.91 20.17
CA ASN A 34 11.19 19.66 21.11
C ASN A 34 10.86 18.16 21.16
N ALA A 35 11.32 17.49 22.21
CA ALA A 35 11.09 16.07 22.44
C ALA A 35 9.61 15.72 22.67
N GLU A 36 8.82 16.63 23.25
CA GLU A 36 7.40 16.40 23.49
C GLU A 36 6.60 16.35 22.18
N ALA A 37 6.87 17.29 21.26
CA ALA A 37 6.25 17.29 19.94
C ALA A 37 6.60 16.00 19.17
N HIS A 38 7.84 15.50 19.31
CA HIS A 38 8.23 14.23 18.70
C HIS A 38 7.49 13.05 19.33
N ARG A 39 7.38 12.99 20.66
CA ARG A 39 6.63 11.97 21.39
C ARG A 39 5.17 11.92 20.94
N ASP A 40 4.51 13.07 20.87
CA ASP A 40 3.12 13.18 20.45
C ASP A 40 2.92 12.72 18.99
N ARG A 41 3.92 12.96 18.13
CA ARG A 41 3.95 12.43 16.76
C ARG A 41 4.08 10.91 16.73
N ILE A 42 4.89 10.32 17.63
CA ILE A 42 5.09 8.87 17.73
C ILE A 42 3.79 8.17 18.15
N PHE A 43 3.05 8.72 19.11
CA PHE A 43 1.78 8.14 19.58
C PHE A 43 0.56 8.53 18.74
N GLY A 44 0.75 9.26 17.64
CA GLY A 44 -0.31 9.54 16.68
C GLY A 44 -1.30 10.62 17.12
N LYS A 45 -0.95 11.48 18.09
CA LYS A 45 -1.83 12.56 18.60
C LYS A 45 -2.36 13.45 17.49
N HIS A 46 -1.50 13.84 16.55
CA HIS A 46 -1.89 14.58 15.35
C HIS A 46 -2.98 13.92 14.50
N VAL A 47 -3.04 12.58 14.46
CA VAL A 47 -4.10 11.84 13.77
C VAL A 47 -5.37 11.90 14.59
N ALA A 48 -5.28 11.70 15.90
CA ALA A 48 -6.41 11.81 16.81
C ALA A 48 -7.04 13.22 16.78
N ASP A 49 -6.22 14.27 16.77
CA ASP A 49 -6.66 15.66 16.66
C ASP A 49 -7.37 15.90 15.32
N TYR A 50 -6.81 15.38 14.22
CA TYR A 50 -7.41 15.51 12.89
C TYR A 50 -8.74 14.75 12.78
N MET A 51 -8.80 13.51 13.29
CA MET A 51 -10.04 12.74 13.39
C MET A 51 -11.11 13.49 14.19
N THR A 52 -10.73 14.08 15.33
CA THR A 52 -11.64 14.83 16.19
C THR A 52 -12.15 16.10 15.50
N LYS A 53 -11.28 16.80 14.77
CA LYS A 53 -11.64 17.99 13.98
C LYS A 53 -12.63 17.63 12.87
N LEU A 54 -12.33 16.63 12.04
CA LEU A 54 -13.22 16.18 10.97
C LEU A 54 -14.55 15.65 11.49
N LYS A 55 -14.54 14.89 12.59
CA LYS A 55 -15.78 14.39 13.18
C LYS A 55 -16.74 15.52 13.59
N LYS A 56 -16.22 16.71 13.91
CA LYS A 56 -17.00 17.92 14.24
C LYS A 56 -17.37 18.76 13.02
N GLU A 57 -16.45 18.94 12.08
CA GLU A 57 -16.62 19.84 10.94
C GLU A 57 -17.31 19.17 9.75
N ASP A 58 -16.91 17.95 9.41
CA ASP A 58 -17.37 17.23 8.22
C ASP A 58 -17.38 15.70 8.45
N PRO A 59 -18.53 15.12 8.83
CA PRO A 59 -18.65 13.69 9.05
C PRO A 59 -18.55 12.86 7.76
N GLU A 60 -18.81 13.45 6.59
CA GLU A 60 -18.69 12.75 5.31
C GLU A 60 -17.21 12.55 4.95
N ALA A 61 -16.41 13.61 5.08
CA ALA A 61 -14.96 13.51 4.91
C ALA A 61 -14.32 12.60 5.97
N TYR A 62 -14.83 12.58 7.20
CA TYR A 62 -14.40 11.63 8.24
C TYR A 62 -14.61 10.18 7.79
N ASN A 63 -15.80 9.83 7.31
CA ASN A 63 -16.11 8.48 6.83
C ASN A 63 -15.25 8.09 5.63
N ARG A 64 -14.99 9.02 4.71
CA ARG A 64 -14.13 8.78 3.54
C ARG A 64 -12.68 8.52 3.93
N GLN A 65 -12.10 9.35 4.79
CA GLN A 65 -10.68 9.26 5.16
C GLN A 65 -10.40 8.14 6.18
N PHE A 66 -11.31 7.93 7.14
CA PHE A 66 -11.13 7.01 8.27
C PHE A 66 -12.02 5.76 8.18
N SER A 67 -12.50 5.40 7.00
CA SER A 67 -13.35 4.21 6.77
C SER A 67 -12.80 2.94 7.43
N GLN A 68 -11.50 2.66 7.29
CA GLN A 68 -10.86 1.49 7.90
C GLN A 68 -10.76 1.58 9.43
N PHE A 69 -10.62 2.79 9.98
CA PHE A 69 -10.61 2.99 11.43
C PHE A 69 -11.99 2.71 12.01
N ILE A 70 -13.04 3.17 11.33
CA ILE A 70 -14.44 2.90 11.70
C ILE A 70 -14.72 1.40 11.63
N ALA A 71 -14.31 0.73 10.54
CA ALA A 71 -14.50 -0.72 10.38
C ALA A 71 -13.82 -1.54 11.49
N ASN A 72 -12.69 -1.06 12.01
CA ASN A 72 -11.93 -1.72 13.07
C ASN A 72 -12.26 -1.19 14.49
N GLY A 73 -13.23 -0.26 14.64
CA GLY A 73 -13.61 0.31 15.92
C GLY A 73 -12.52 1.16 16.60
N VAL A 74 -11.64 1.78 15.82
CA VAL A 74 -10.54 2.60 16.35
C VAL A 74 -10.99 4.05 16.49
N GLU A 75 -11.07 4.52 17.73
CA GLU A 75 -11.43 5.91 18.06
C GLU A 75 -10.19 6.77 18.35
N PRO A 76 -10.31 8.11 18.26
CA PRO A 76 -9.19 9.04 18.51
C PRO A 76 -8.50 8.85 19.87
N GLU A 77 -9.28 8.61 20.92
CA GLU A 77 -8.78 8.43 22.29
C GLU A 77 -8.01 7.11 22.47
N HIS A 78 -8.37 6.09 21.68
CA HIS A 78 -7.77 4.77 21.76
C HIS A 78 -6.44 4.66 21.01
N LEU A 79 -6.10 5.62 20.14
CA LEU A 79 -4.89 5.59 19.31
C LEU A 79 -3.60 5.51 20.14
N GLU A 80 -3.46 6.35 21.17
CA GLU A 80 -2.25 6.35 22.00
C GLU A 80 -2.08 5.02 22.73
N LYS A 81 -3.16 4.49 23.31
CA LYS A 81 -3.18 3.20 24.00
C LYS A 81 -2.84 2.05 23.05
N MET A 82 -3.36 2.07 21.82
CA MET A 82 -3.07 1.08 20.79
C MET A 82 -1.57 1.02 20.47
N TYR A 83 -0.92 2.17 20.27
CA TYR A 83 0.53 2.21 20.01
C TYR A 83 1.36 1.76 21.21
N LYS A 84 1.01 2.16 22.44
CA LYS A 84 1.69 1.68 23.66
C LYS A 84 1.62 0.15 23.79
N ASN A 85 0.42 -0.41 23.61
CA ASN A 85 0.20 -1.85 23.64
C ASN A 85 1.01 -2.57 22.54
N ALA A 86 1.07 -2.01 21.34
CA ALA A 86 1.86 -2.55 20.24
C ALA A 86 3.36 -2.57 20.59
N HIS A 87 3.90 -1.48 21.17
CA HIS A 87 5.29 -1.43 21.61
C HIS A 87 5.60 -2.45 22.72
N GLU A 88 4.69 -2.64 23.68
CA GLU A 88 4.84 -3.68 24.69
C GLU A 88 4.81 -5.09 24.09
N ALA A 89 3.89 -5.35 23.16
CA ALA A 89 3.78 -6.66 22.50
C ALA A 89 5.05 -7.00 21.71
N ILE A 90 5.60 -6.05 20.94
CA ILE A 90 6.84 -6.25 20.17
C ILE A 90 8.04 -6.50 21.10
N ARG A 91 8.12 -5.81 22.24
CA ARG A 91 9.19 -6.04 23.23
C ARG A 91 9.07 -7.41 23.91
N ARG A 92 7.84 -7.90 24.13
CA ARG A 92 7.60 -9.23 24.73
C ARG A 92 7.97 -10.35 23.78
N ASN A 93 7.63 -10.22 22.50
CA ASN A 93 7.95 -11.21 21.48
C ASN A 93 8.40 -10.53 20.17
N PRO A 94 9.72 -10.50 19.89
CA PRO A 94 10.27 -9.91 18.67
C PRO A 94 10.22 -10.85 17.46
N ASP A 95 9.85 -12.13 17.64
CA ASP A 95 9.93 -13.13 16.58
C ASP A 95 8.86 -12.92 15.51
N HIS A 96 9.28 -13.06 14.25
CA HIS A 96 8.38 -12.95 13.11
C HIS A 96 7.61 -14.26 12.89
N ILE A 97 6.28 -14.22 13.05
CA ILE A 97 5.40 -15.35 12.76
C ILE A 97 5.18 -15.43 11.25
N THR A 98 5.71 -16.48 10.61
CA THR A 98 5.44 -16.76 9.20
C THR A 98 4.15 -17.56 9.05
N ASN A 99 3.23 -17.07 8.21
CA ASN A 99 2.04 -17.85 7.87
C ASN A 99 2.42 -18.92 6.82
N PRO A 100 2.02 -20.19 7.00
CA PRO A 100 2.29 -21.22 6.00
C PRO A 100 1.61 -20.83 4.68
N LYS A 101 2.36 -20.93 3.58
CA LYS A 101 1.80 -20.70 2.24
C LYS A 101 0.70 -21.73 2.01
N LYS A 102 -0.53 -21.27 1.76
CA LYS A 102 -1.62 -22.16 1.34
C LYS A 102 -1.16 -22.90 0.08
N PRO A 103 -1.50 -24.20 -0.10
CA PRO A 103 -1.20 -24.90 -1.34
C PRO A 103 -1.89 -24.15 -2.49
N ILE A 104 -1.09 -23.48 -3.32
CA ILE A 104 -1.59 -22.71 -4.45
C ILE A 104 -1.97 -23.75 -5.52
N ALA A 105 -3.24 -23.76 -5.95
CA ALA A 105 -3.63 -24.47 -7.16
C ALA A 105 -2.71 -24.05 -8.31
N LYS A 106 -2.34 -24.98 -9.21
CA LYS A 106 -1.40 -24.68 -10.31
C LYS A 106 -1.72 -23.30 -10.91
N PRO A 107 -0.76 -22.36 -10.91
CA PRO A 107 -1.04 -20.99 -11.34
C PRO A 107 -1.61 -21.03 -12.75
N LYS A 108 -2.70 -20.30 -12.97
CA LYS A 108 -3.24 -20.14 -14.32
C LYS A 108 -2.18 -19.41 -15.14
N ASP A 109 -1.82 -19.99 -16.28
CA ASP A 109 -0.88 -19.39 -17.19
C ASP A 109 -1.63 -18.34 -18.04
N TYR A 110 -1.26 -17.08 -17.86
CA TYR A 110 -1.79 -15.95 -18.62
C TYR A 110 -0.86 -15.55 -19.77
N HIS A 111 0.19 -16.34 -20.04
CA HIS A 111 1.15 -16.04 -21.09
C HIS A 111 0.62 -16.45 -22.47
N ASN A 112 0.63 -15.49 -23.40
CA ASN A 112 0.32 -15.76 -24.80
C ASN A 112 1.56 -16.31 -25.51
N TYR A 113 1.67 -17.64 -25.55
CA TYR A 113 2.76 -18.30 -26.24
C TYR A 113 2.74 -18.02 -27.75
N LYS A 114 3.95 -17.90 -28.31
CA LYS A 114 4.14 -17.72 -29.75
C LYS A 114 3.70 -18.97 -30.50
N ILE A 115 2.64 -18.86 -31.31
CA ILE A 115 2.08 -19.98 -32.09
C ILE A 115 3.10 -20.67 -33.00
N GLY A 116 2.92 -21.98 -33.20
CA GLY A 116 3.81 -22.82 -34.01
C GLY A 116 3.78 -22.50 -35.50
N LEU A 117 4.77 -23.02 -36.26
CA LEU A 117 4.89 -22.75 -37.70
C LEU A 117 3.75 -23.37 -38.51
N SER A 118 3.29 -24.57 -38.15
CA SER A 118 2.16 -25.26 -38.79
C SER A 118 0.86 -24.47 -38.63
N GLU A 119 0.55 -24.00 -37.41
CA GLU A 119 -0.62 -23.17 -37.12
C GLU A 119 -0.57 -21.81 -37.82
N ARG A 120 0.62 -21.19 -37.92
CA ARG A 120 0.81 -19.97 -38.72
C ARG A 120 0.48 -20.21 -40.18
N LYS A 121 0.95 -21.31 -40.78
CA LYS A 121 0.66 -21.66 -42.18
C LYS A 121 -0.84 -21.87 -42.40
N LYS A 122 -1.51 -22.63 -41.52
CA LYS A 122 -2.97 -22.82 -41.56
C LYS A 122 -3.73 -21.49 -41.47
N ARG A 123 -3.37 -20.62 -40.53
CA ARG A 123 -3.98 -19.29 -40.39
C ARG A 123 -3.81 -18.43 -41.65
N ILE A 124 -2.68 -18.52 -42.34
CA ILE A 124 -2.45 -17.80 -43.60
C ILE A 124 -3.36 -18.35 -44.70
N GLU A 125 -3.51 -19.66 -44.79
CA GLU A 125 -4.35 -20.33 -45.79
C GLU A 125 -5.83 -20.02 -45.58
N GLU A 126 -6.33 -20.13 -44.34
CA GLU A 126 -7.69 -19.74 -43.96
C GLU A 126 -7.97 -18.27 -44.31
N LYS A 127 -7.05 -17.36 -44.02
CA LYS A 127 -7.19 -15.94 -44.38
C LYS A 127 -7.23 -15.72 -45.89
N LYS A 128 -6.45 -16.47 -46.67
CA LYS A 128 -6.46 -16.39 -48.14
C LYS A 128 -7.78 -16.90 -48.72
N GLN A 129 -8.30 -18.01 -48.21
CA GLN A 129 -9.60 -18.57 -48.62
C GLN A 129 -10.74 -17.61 -48.31
N LEU A 130 -10.76 -17.04 -47.11
CA LEU A 130 -11.76 -16.05 -46.70
C LEU A 130 -11.71 -14.81 -47.61
N LEU A 131 -10.52 -14.33 -47.94
CA LEU A 131 -10.36 -13.20 -48.85
C LEU A 131 -10.87 -13.51 -50.26
N LEU A 132 -10.63 -14.72 -50.77
CA LEU A 132 -11.13 -15.16 -52.07
C LEU A 132 -12.67 -15.15 -52.10
N LEU A 133 -13.31 -15.75 -51.08
CA LEU A 133 -14.76 -15.77 -50.94
C LEU A 133 -15.35 -14.35 -50.87
N LEU A 134 -14.70 -13.46 -50.13
CA LEU A 134 -15.15 -12.07 -50.01
C LEU A 134 -15.02 -11.32 -51.34
N LYS A 135 -13.99 -11.62 -52.14
CA LYS A 135 -13.81 -11.07 -53.48
C LYS A 135 -14.87 -11.60 -54.46
N GLU A 136 -15.19 -12.89 -54.39
CA GLU A 136 -16.27 -13.49 -55.18
C GLU A 136 -17.61 -12.84 -54.85
N GLN A 137 -17.91 -12.63 -53.57
CA GLN A 137 -19.11 -11.90 -53.13
C GLN A 137 -19.12 -10.47 -53.66
N GLN A 138 -18.01 -9.72 -53.58
CA GLN A 138 -17.94 -8.36 -54.12
C GLN A 138 -18.15 -8.33 -55.64
N ASN A 139 -17.62 -9.30 -56.38
CA ASN A 139 -17.83 -9.41 -57.82
C ASN A 139 -19.29 -9.76 -58.17
N THR A 140 -20.02 -10.49 -57.32
CA THR A 140 -21.44 -10.79 -57.53
C THR A 140 -22.39 -9.63 -57.22
N TYR A 141 -21.94 -8.60 -56.50
CA TYR A 141 -22.72 -7.42 -56.12
C TYR A 141 -22.26 -6.12 -56.83
N SER A 142 -21.27 -6.18 -57.72
CA SER A 142 -20.91 -5.08 -58.61
C SER A 142 -21.73 -5.19 -59.91
N PRO A 143 -22.50 -4.16 -60.31
CA PRO A 143 -23.32 -4.17 -61.53
C PRO A 143 -22.48 -4.19 -62.82
#